data_AF-A0A3B3BNT4-F1
#
_entry.id   AF-A0A3B3BNT4-F1
#
_cell.length_a   1.000
_cell.length_b   1.000
_cell.length_c   1.000
_cell.angle_alpha   90.00
_cell.angle_beta   90.00
_cell.angle_gamma   90.00
#
_symmetry.space_group_name_H-M   'P 1'
#
loop_
_entity.id
_entity.type
_entity.pdbx_description
1 polymer ?
#
loop_
_entity_poly.entity_id
_entity_poly.type
_entity_poly.pdbx_seq_one_letter_code
_entity_poly.pdbx_strand_id
1 'polypeptide(L)'
;ICRDTNITENFLLKWIKPNLQREETLFLYRNDGILQDQDESFRNRVSLNNSQMKDGDLSVVLENVTINDTGTYECRVIHRDDSQREWNLISTINLQVAIRSDSRIESRFLIFNMFIAMCISRIETTTKKTEVDQMILYSAGRTEADGRWTMLLFGSVLLFILVSLSVSGSSGEKKI
;
A
#
# COMPACT_ATOMS: atom_id res chain seq x y z
N ILE A 1 2.83 -19.78 6.54
CA ILE A 1 3.17 -21.11 6.03
C ILE A 1 1.93 -21.99 6.17
N CYS A 2 1.38 -22.44 5.05
CA CYS A 2 0.32 -23.44 5.01
C CYS A 2 0.92 -24.79 4.65
N ARG A 3 0.68 -25.80 5.49
CA ARG A 3 1.15 -27.17 5.25
C ARG A 3 0.09 -28.18 5.66
N ASP A 4 -0.23 -29.09 4.76
CA ASP A 4 -1.12 -30.23 5.03
C ASP A 4 -0.45 -31.51 4.50
N THR A 5 -0.15 -32.48 5.36
CA THR A 5 0.49 -33.74 4.94
C THR A 5 -0.51 -34.78 4.44
N ASN A 6 -1.81 -34.52 4.60
CA ASN A 6 -2.88 -35.44 4.21
C ASN A 6 -3.41 -35.16 2.80
N ILE A 7 -2.70 -34.36 2.01
CA ILE A 7 -3.11 -34.02 0.64
C ILE A 7 -3.07 -35.27 -0.23
N THR A 8 -4.24 -35.68 -0.72
CA THR A 8 -4.37 -36.72 -1.75
C THR A 8 -4.21 -36.12 -3.14
N GLU A 9 -4.28 -36.94 -4.19
CA GLU A 9 -4.27 -36.44 -5.58
C GLU A 9 -5.52 -35.61 -5.93
N ASN A 10 -6.54 -35.52 -5.06
CA ASN A 10 -7.83 -34.91 -5.36
C ASN A 10 -8.31 -33.94 -4.27
N PHE A 11 -7.80 -32.71 -4.33
CA PHE A 11 -8.14 -31.65 -3.40
C PHE A 11 -8.43 -30.32 -4.09
N LEU A 12 -9.04 -29.41 -3.35
CA LEU A 12 -9.16 -28.00 -3.72
C LEU A 12 -8.43 -27.16 -2.68
N LEU A 13 -7.58 -26.27 -3.13
CA LEU A 13 -6.90 -25.29 -2.28
C LEU A 13 -7.47 -23.90 -2.56
N LYS A 14 -7.84 -23.20 -1.49
CA LYS A 14 -8.27 -21.81 -1.55
C LYS A 14 -7.47 -20.98 -0.54
N TRP A 15 -6.90 -19.89 -1.03
CA TRP A 15 -6.43 -18.80 -0.19
C TRP A 15 -7.40 -17.63 -0.26
N ILE A 16 -7.72 -17.10 0.91
CA ILE A 16 -8.64 -15.97 1.05
C ILE A 16 -8.09 -14.92 2.00
N LYS A 17 -8.55 -13.68 1.82
CA LYS A 17 -8.46 -12.61 2.80
C LYS A 17 -9.87 -12.34 3.31
N PRO A 18 -10.25 -12.89 4.48
CA PRO A 18 -11.53 -12.55 5.08
C PRO A 18 -11.56 -11.04 5.39
N ASN A 19 -12.60 -10.37 4.91
CA ASN A 19 -12.89 -8.98 5.26
C ASN A 19 -14.33 -8.90 5.80
N LEU A 20 -14.64 -7.82 6.53
CA LEU A 20 -15.94 -7.60 7.16
C LEU A 20 -17.09 -7.53 6.14
N GLN A 21 -16.80 -7.10 4.91
CA GLN A 21 -17.82 -6.91 3.86
C GLN A 21 -17.93 -8.11 2.91
N ARG A 22 -16.80 -8.71 2.53
CA ARG A 22 -16.75 -9.84 1.61
C ARG A 22 -15.46 -10.63 1.79
N GLU A 23 -15.51 -11.91 1.45
CA GLU A 23 -14.31 -12.75 1.35
C GLU A 23 -13.61 -12.45 0.02
N GLU A 24 -12.33 -12.07 0.06
CA GLU A 24 -11.52 -11.86 -1.15
C GLU A 24 -10.74 -13.14 -1.45
N THR A 25 -10.85 -13.67 -2.67
CA THR A 25 -10.14 -14.86 -3.12
C THR A 25 -8.80 -14.48 -3.73
N LEU A 26 -7.72 -14.93 -3.10
CA LEU A 26 -6.35 -14.67 -3.57
C LEU A 26 -5.93 -15.68 -4.62
N PHE A 27 -6.23 -16.94 -4.34
CA PHE A 27 -5.71 -18.06 -5.09
C PHE A 27 -6.65 -19.23 -4.94
N LEU A 28 -6.95 -19.88 -6.07
CA LEU A 28 -7.79 -21.05 -6.12
C LEU A 28 -7.13 -22.07 -7.04
N TYR A 29 -6.90 -23.27 -6.52
CA TYR A 29 -6.27 -24.36 -7.23
C TYR A 29 -7.15 -25.61 -7.20
N ARG A 30 -7.24 -26.25 -8.36
CA ARG A 30 -7.91 -27.53 -8.60
C ARG A 30 -6.95 -28.41 -9.39
N ASN A 31 -7.11 -29.72 -9.33
CA ASN A 31 -6.29 -30.72 -10.03
C ASN A 31 -5.88 -30.41 -11.49
N ASP A 32 -6.60 -29.54 -12.21
CA ASP A 32 -6.35 -29.10 -13.58
C ASP A 32 -5.59 -27.76 -13.70
N GLY A 33 -5.30 -27.10 -12.58
CA GLY A 33 -4.50 -25.88 -12.50
C GLY A 33 -5.09 -24.78 -11.63
N ILE A 34 -4.59 -23.56 -11.85
CA ILE A 34 -5.01 -22.35 -11.15
C ILE A 34 -6.29 -21.82 -11.82
N LEU A 35 -7.32 -21.56 -11.02
CA LEU A 35 -8.59 -21.00 -11.50
C LEU A 35 -8.54 -19.47 -11.57
N GLN A 36 -9.30 -18.89 -12.52
CA GLN A 36 -9.31 -17.45 -12.78
C GLN A 36 -10.22 -16.63 -11.84
N ASP A 37 -10.88 -17.27 -10.87
CA ASP A 37 -11.78 -16.61 -9.90
C ASP A 37 -11.00 -15.87 -8.78
N GLN A 38 -9.90 -15.22 -9.13
CA GLN A 38 -9.12 -14.38 -8.22
C GLN A 38 -9.70 -12.97 -8.22
N ASP A 39 -9.69 -12.35 -7.04
CA ASP A 39 -9.98 -10.93 -6.91
C ASP A 39 -8.97 -10.08 -7.67
N GLU A 40 -9.44 -9.00 -8.29
CA GLU A 40 -8.63 -8.17 -9.18
C GLU A 40 -7.40 -7.55 -8.49
N SER A 41 -7.47 -7.33 -7.18
CA SER A 41 -6.34 -6.85 -6.35
C SER A 41 -5.17 -7.85 -6.23
N PHE A 42 -5.45 -9.14 -6.41
CA PHE A 42 -4.48 -10.24 -6.26
C PHE A 42 -4.12 -10.92 -7.58
N ARG A 43 -4.89 -10.65 -8.63
CA ARG A 43 -4.66 -11.19 -9.96
C ARG A 43 -3.24 -10.92 -10.46
N ASN A 44 -2.59 -11.95 -10.99
CA ASN A 44 -1.20 -11.93 -11.47
C ASN A 44 -0.15 -11.53 -10.41
N ARG A 45 -0.50 -11.57 -9.13
CA ARG A 45 0.42 -11.28 -8.02
C ARG A 45 0.61 -12.46 -7.08
N VAL A 46 -0.17 -13.54 -7.22
CA VAL A 46 -0.13 -14.70 -6.33
C VAL A 46 0.23 -15.96 -7.10
N SER A 47 1.27 -16.64 -6.64
CA SER A 47 1.76 -17.90 -7.21
C SER A 47 2.07 -18.91 -6.12
N LEU A 48 2.14 -20.21 -6.44
CA LEU A 48 2.57 -21.21 -5.47
C LEU A 48 4.04 -21.04 -5.13
N ASN A 49 4.38 -21.14 -3.84
CA ASN A 49 5.78 -21.15 -3.41
C ASN A 49 6.54 -22.36 -3.99
N ASN A 50 5.85 -23.50 -4.13
CA ASN A 50 6.38 -24.66 -4.81
C ASN A 50 5.26 -25.25 -5.69
N SER A 51 5.46 -25.23 -7.02
CA SER A 51 4.47 -25.74 -7.98
C SER A 51 4.18 -27.24 -7.82
N GLN A 52 5.12 -28.01 -7.25
CA GLN A 52 4.92 -29.43 -6.96
C GLN A 52 4.23 -29.68 -5.62
N MET A 53 4.03 -28.64 -4.80
CA MET A 53 3.46 -28.74 -3.44
C MET A 53 4.10 -29.85 -2.60
N LYS A 54 5.41 -30.04 -2.78
CA LYS A 54 6.17 -31.13 -2.15
C LYS A 54 6.07 -31.03 -0.62
N ASP A 55 6.01 -32.18 0.04
CA ASP A 55 5.88 -32.31 1.51
C ASP A 55 4.62 -31.60 2.06
N GLY A 56 3.64 -31.40 1.18
CA GLY A 56 2.39 -30.72 1.47
C GLY A 56 2.50 -29.22 1.71
N ASP A 57 3.54 -28.56 1.18
CA ASP A 57 3.65 -27.09 1.23
C ASP A 57 2.65 -26.43 0.26
N LEU A 58 1.57 -25.89 0.83
CA LEU A 58 0.49 -25.19 0.13
C LEU A 58 0.63 -23.67 0.20
N SER A 59 1.78 -23.18 0.65
CA SER A 59 2.04 -21.74 0.78
C SER A 59 2.09 -21.07 -0.59
N VAL A 60 1.66 -19.81 -0.64
CA VAL A 60 1.72 -18.97 -1.83
C VAL A 60 2.68 -17.80 -1.63
N VAL A 61 3.18 -17.24 -2.72
CA VAL A 61 3.99 -16.02 -2.73
C VAL A 61 3.13 -14.91 -3.28
N LEU A 62 2.97 -13.85 -2.50
CA LEU A 62 2.36 -12.59 -2.92
C LEU A 62 3.46 -11.62 -3.36
N GLU A 63 3.41 -11.21 -4.61
CA GLU A 63 4.34 -10.27 -5.24
C GLU A 63 3.79 -8.83 -5.21
N ASN A 64 4.67 -7.86 -5.42
CA ASN A 64 4.33 -6.43 -5.46
C ASN A 64 3.53 -5.96 -4.23
N VAL A 65 3.93 -6.41 -3.03
CA VAL A 65 3.21 -6.15 -1.79
C VAL A 65 3.12 -4.65 -1.48
N THR A 66 1.91 -4.21 -1.17
CA THR A 66 1.53 -2.84 -0.84
C THR A 66 0.94 -2.77 0.57
N ILE A 67 0.76 -1.55 1.10
CA ILE A 67 0.13 -1.39 2.42
C ILE A 67 -1.31 -1.93 2.48
N ASN A 68 -2.02 -1.94 1.35
CA ASN A 68 -3.39 -2.45 1.23
C ASN A 68 -3.45 -3.99 1.38
N ASP A 69 -2.33 -4.67 1.21
CA ASP A 69 -2.21 -6.11 1.44
C ASP A 69 -2.06 -6.44 2.94
N THR A 70 -2.02 -5.44 3.83
CA THR A 70 -2.09 -5.70 5.28
C THR A 70 -3.42 -6.37 5.63
N GLY A 71 -3.36 -7.42 6.45
CA GLY A 71 -4.55 -8.13 6.92
C GLY A 71 -4.30 -9.59 7.26
N THR A 72 -5.40 -10.28 7.53
CA THR A 72 -5.42 -11.71 7.84
C THR A 72 -5.73 -12.51 6.58
N TYR A 73 -5.00 -13.60 6.38
CA TYR A 73 -5.10 -14.50 5.25
C TYR A 73 -5.34 -15.93 5.75
N GLU A 74 -6.18 -16.67 5.05
CA GLU A 74 -6.52 -18.05 5.42
C GLU A 74 -6.27 -19.01 4.27
N CYS A 75 -5.64 -20.13 4.59
CA CYS A 75 -5.48 -21.28 3.74
C CYS A 75 -6.55 -22.30 4.07
N ARG A 76 -7.40 -22.64 3.11
CA ARG A 76 -8.47 -23.62 3.27
C ARG A 76 -8.34 -24.72 2.23
N VAL A 77 -8.61 -25.96 2.64
CA VAL A 77 -8.53 -27.14 1.78
C VAL A 77 -9.82 -27.96 1.86
N ILE A 78 -10.32 -28.42 0.72
CA ILE A 78 -11.31 -29.51 0.65
C ILE A 78 -10.60 -30.74 0.11
N HIS A 79 -10.71 -31.84 0.84
CA HIS A 79 -10.37 -33.18 0.35
C HIS A 79 -11.61 -33.75 -0.32
N ARG A 80 -11.57 -34.06 -1.63
CA ARG A 80 -12.79 -34.52 -2.32
C ARG A 80 -13.22 -35.92 -1.92
N ASP A 81 -12.30 -36.69 -1.35
CA ASP A 81 -12.55 -38.01 -0.80
C ASP A 81 -13.26 -37.94 0.56
N ASP A 82 -13.30 -36.75 1.19
CA ASP A 82 -14.08 -36.53 2.39
C ASP A 82 -15.57 -36.43 2.04
N SER A 83 -16.36 -37.21 2.76
CA SER A 83 -17.82 -37.25 2.66
C SER A 83 -18.48 -35.90 2.96
N GLN A 84 -17.88 -35.07 3.82
CA GLN A 84 -18.48 -33.80 4.23
C GLN A 84 -18.27 -32.70 3.17
N ARG A 85 -17.19 -32.77 2.37
CA ARG A 85 -16.82 -31.76 1.36
C ARG A 85 -16.79 -30.32 1.91
N GLU A 86 -16.44 -30.16 3.17
CA GLU A 86 -16.34 -28.87 3.85
C GLU A 86 -14.93 -28.29 3.77
N TRP A 87 -14.84 -26.96 3.73
CA TRP A 87 -13.55 -26.24 3.71
C TRP A 87 -12.89 -26.33 5.08
N ASN A 88 -11.77 -27.04 5.17
CA ASN A 88 -10.95 -27.14 6.37
C ASN A 88 -9.96 -25.99 6.42
N LEU A 89 -9.98 -25.19 7.49
CA LEU A 89 -8.97 -24.17 7.75
C LEU A 89 -7.66 -24.84 8.18
N ILE A 90 -6.62 -24.70 7.35
CA ILE A 90 -5.30 -25.29 7.61
C ILE A 90 -4.40 -24.30 8.34
N SER A 91 -4.40 -23.03 7.91
CA SER A 91 -3.55 -22.00 8.52
C SER A 91 -4.12 -20.60 8.35
N THR A 92 -3.85 -19.75 9.34
CA THR A 92 -4.15 -18.32 9.33
C THR A 92 -2.86 -17.51 9.46
N ILE A 93 -2.71 -16.46 8.65
CA ILE A 93 -1.49 -15.64 8.57
C ILE A 93 -1.86 -14.18 8.65
N ASN A 94 -1.16 -13.45 9.52
CA ASN A 94 -1.30 -12.00 9.61
C ASN A 94 -0.13 -11.34 8.89
N LEU A 95 -0.42 -10.71 7.75
CA LEU A 95 0.54 -9.91 7.01
C LEU A 95 0.46 -8.45 7.48
N GLN A 96 1.58 -7.92 7.95
CA GLN A 96 1.72 -6.52 8.34
C GLN A 96 2.75 -5.85 7.42
N VAL A 97 2.30 -4.82 6.69
CA VAL A 97 3.14 -4.06 5.76
C VAL A 97 3.31 -2.66 6.31
N ALA A 98 4.51 -2.35 6.79
CA ALA A 98 4.86 -1.01 7.25
C ALA A 98 5.48 -0.19 6.12
N ILE A 99 5.07 1.06 5.99
CA ILE A 99 5.83 2.04 5.21
C ILE A 99 7.13 2.27 5.97
N ARG A 100 8.26 1.97 5.32
CA ARG A 100 9.54 2.49 5.81
C ARG A 100 9.51 3.99 5.51
N SER A 101 9.17 4.80 6.51
CA SER A 101 9.56 6.20 6.47
C SER A 101 11.08 6.22 6.46
N ASP A 102 11.69 6.69 5.38
CA ASP A 102 13.11 6.95 5.39
C ASP A 102 13.33 8.12 6.36
N SER A 103 13.81 7.81 7.56
CA SER A 103 14.08 8.79 8.61
C SER A 103 15.07 9.86 8.14
N ARG A 104 15.84 9.63 7.07
CA ARG A 104 16.69 10.64 6.43
C ARG A 104 15.85 11.71 5.71
N ILE A 105 14.71 11.35 5.12
CA ILE A 105 13.81 12.31 4.45
C ILE A 105 13.10 13.15 5.52
N GLU A 106 12.61 12.54 6.60
CA GLU A 106 12.05 13.26 7.75
C GLU A 106 13.07 14.22 8.38
N SER A 107 14.30 13.74 8.61
CA SER A 107 15.37 14.57 9.15
C SER A 107 15.73 15.73 8.22
N ARG A 108 15.82 15.49 6.90
CA ARG A 108 16.09 16.54 5.91
C ARG A 108 14.95 17.56 5.82
N PHE A 109 13.70 17.11 5.95
CA PHE A 109 12.53 17.97 5.97
C PHE A 109 12.49 18.83 7.24
N LEU A 110 12.74 18.25 8.42
CA LEU A 110 12.84 18.98 9.68
C LEU A 110 14.00 19.98 9.67
N ILE A 111 15.16 19.59 9.13
CA ILE A 111 16.32 20.47 8.95
C ILE A 111 15.97 21.62 8.00
N PHE A 112 15.32 21.33 6.86
CA PHE A 112 14.90 22.36 5.90
C PHE A 112 13.88 23.33 6.50
N ASN A 113 12.88 22.84 7.24
CA ASN A 113 11.92 23.67 7.97
C ASN A 113 12.59 24.50 9.07
N MET A 114 13.62 23.98 9.73
CA MET A 114 14.42 24.72 10.70
C MET A 114 15.23 25.85 10.02
N PHE A 115 15.81 25.60 8.85
CA PHE A 115 16.49 26.64 8.06
C PHE A 115 15.51 27.70 7.57
N ILE A 116 14.32 27.32 7.13
CA ILE A 116 13.25 28.27 6.76
C ILE A 116 12.84 29.11 7.97
N ALA A 117 12.56 28.50 9.13
CA ALA A 117 12.19 29.22 10.35
C ALA A 117 13.29 30.19 10.84
N MET A 118 14.56 29.77 10.77
CA MET A 118 15.70 30.65 11.05
C MET A 118 15.78 31.81 10.07
N CYS A 119 15.61 31.57 8.77
CA CYS A 119 15.60 32.63 7.77
C CYS A 119 14.46 33.62 8.01
N ILE A 120 13.26 33.14 8.33
CA ILE A 120 12.11 34.00 8.67
C ILE A 120 12.40 34.82 9.93
N SER A 121 12.93 34.22 10.99
CA SER A 121 13.31 34.96 12.21
C SER A 121 14.45 35.97 11.98
N ARG A 122 15.36 35.68 11.05
CA ARG A 122 16.46 36.58 10.67
C ARG A 122 15.97 37.76 9.85
N ILE A 123 14.93 37.55 9.02
CA ILE A 123 14.24 38.61 8.26
C ILE A 123 13.52 39.57 9.21
N GLU A 124 12.88 39.08 10.29
CA GLU A 124 12.20 39.92 11.30
C GLU A 124 13.15 40.82 12.12
N THR A 125 14.42 40.43 12.29
CA THR A 125 15.38 41.23 13.08
C THR A 125 16.09 42.35 12.31
N THR A 126 15.97 42.39 10.97
CA THR A 126 16.65 43.39 10.13
C THR A 126 15.76 44.49 9.56
N THR A 127 14.44 44.38 9.69
CA THR A 127 13.54 45.49 9.33
C THR A 127 13.33 46.39 10.54
N LYS A 128 14.10 47.48 10.61
CA LYS A 128 13.70 48.64 11.42
C LYS A 128 12.26 48.99 11.05
N LYS A 129 11.45 49.27 12.07
CA LYS A 129 10.02 49.64 12.10
C LYS A 129 9.64 50.87 11.24
N THR A 130 10.00 50.88 9.96
CA THR A 130 9.74 51.97 9.00
C THR A 130 9.66 51.48 7.54
N GLU A 131 9.42 50.18 7.31
CA GLU A 131 9.19 49.61 5.96
C GLU A 131 7.99 48.63 5.92
N VAL A 132 7.22 48.57 7.02
CA VAL A 132 5.97 47.78 7.10
C VAL A 132 4.87 48.37 6.20
N ASP A 133 4.98 49.65 5.84
CA ASP A 133 4.02 50.30 4.93
C ASP A 133 4.33 50.09 3.44
N GLN A 134 5.49 49.52 3.07
CA GLN A 134 5.84 49.22 1.67
C GLN A 134 5.63 47.75 1.28
N MET A 135 5.58 46.82 2.25
CA MET A 135 5.37 45.39 1.97
C MET A 135 3.88 45.00 1.86
N ILE A 136 2.96 45.87 2.27
CA ILE A 136 1.50 45.68 2.09
C ILE A 136 1.07 45.93 0.62
N LEU A 137 1.93 46.51 -0.23
CA LEU A 137 1.61 46.74 -1.64
C LEU A 137 1.83 45.51 -2.54
N TYR A 138 2.60 44.52 -2.12
CA TYR A 138 2.87 43.31 -2.91
C TYR A 138 1.79 42.22 -2.79
N SER A 139 0.87 42.35 -1.82
CA SER A 139 -0.26 41.43 -1.62
C SER A 139 -1.55 41.88 -2.33
N ALA A 140 -1.51 42.96 -3.13
CA ALA A 140 -2.67 43.45 -3.88
C ALA A 140 -2.37 43.54 -5.38
N GLY A 141 -2.21 42.38 -6.04
CA GLY A 141 -2.23 42.27 -7.50
C GLY A 141 -3.66 42.16 -8.02
N ARG A 142 -4.10 43.16 -8.79
CA ARG A 142 -5.41 43.27 -9.48
C ARG A 142 -5.47 42.35 -10.71
N THR A 143 -6.58 41.65 -10.98
CA THR A 143 -6.90 41.09 -12.32
C THR A 143 -8.38 41.26 -12.68
N GLU A 144 -8.68 41.97 -13.78
CA GLU A 144 -10.02 42.19 -14.39
C GLU A 144 -10.45 41.04 -15.33
N ALA A 145 -11.76 40.77 -15.43
CA ALA A 145 -12.43 40.19 -16.62
C ALA A 145 -13.99 40.30 -16.56
N ASP A 146 -14.63 41.46 -16.75
CA ASP A 146 -14.09 42.84 -16.90
C ASP A 146 -13.60 43.43 -15.55
N GLY A 147 -13.72 42.62 -14.49
CA GLY A 147 -13.46 42.90 -13.08
C GLY A 147 -13.81 41.69 -12.22
N ARG A 148 -13.64 40.45 -12.70
CA ARG A 148 -14.06 39.22 -12.00
C ARG A 148 -12.88 38.29 -11.74
N TRP A 149 -12.76 37.86 -10.48
CA TRP A 149 -11.61 37.12 -9.95
C TRP A 149 -11.62 35.64 -10.36
N THR A 150 -10.55 35.19 -11.02
CA THR A 150 -10.19 33.76 -11.13
C THR A 150 -8.79 33.56 -10.55
N MET A 151 -8.69 32.75 -9.49
CA MET A 151 -7.42 32.38 -8.86
C MET A 151 -6.69 31.35 -9.73
N LEU A 152 -5.45 31.63 -10.12
CA LEU A 152 -4.53 30.62 -10.66
C LEU A 152 -3.21 30.65 -9.90
N LEU A 153 -2.70 29.43 -9.68
CA LEU A 153 -1.39 29.03 -9.15
C LEU A 153 -1.32 28.59 -7.67
N PHE A 154 -1.91 27.42 -7.39
CA PHE A 154 -1.45 26.49 -6.34
C PHE A 154 -1.31 25.05 -6.87
N GLY A 155 -0.89 24.89 -8.13
CA GLY A 155 -0.81 23.57 -8.79
C GLY A 155 0.55 22.86 -8.69
N SER A 156 1.68 23.57 -8.61
CA SER A 156 3.00 22.94 -8.73
C SER A 156 3.59 22.47 -7.40
N VAL A 157 3.45 23.26 -6.33
CA VAL A 157 4.00 22.91 -5.00
C VAL A 157 3.25 21.72 -4.39
N LEU A 158 1.93 21.66 -4.56
CA LEU A 158 1.11 20.53 -4.11
C LEU A 158 1.44 19.24 -4.89
N LEU A 159 1.74 19.35 -6.18
CA LEU A 159 2.16 18.23 -7.01
C LEU A 159 3.57 17.73 -6.65
N PHE A 160 4.50 18.62 -6.30
CA PHE A 160 5.83 18.22 -5.79
C PHE A 160 5.77 17.57 -4.40
N ILE A 161 4.84 17.99 -3.53
CA ILE A 161 4.56 17.31 -2.25
C ILE A 161 3.96 15.92 -2.50
N LEU A 162 3.02 15.79 -3.44
CA LEU A 162 2.44 14.50 -3.86
C LEU A 162 3.48 13.57 -4.53
N VAL A 163 4.44 14.12 -5.28
CA VAL A 163 5.51 13.35 -5.93
C VAL A 163 6.64 13.02 -4.94
N SER A 164 6.88 13.82 -3.90
CA SER A 164 7.82 13.48 -2.82
C SER A 164 7.24 12.48 -1.81
N LEU A 165 5.91 12.38 -1.76
CA LEU A 165 5.16 11.24 -1.21
C LEU A 165 5.17 10.01 -2.13
N SER A 166 6.07 9.93 -3.12
CA SER A 166 6.36 8.66 -3.79
C SER A 166 6.91 7.69 -2.75
N VAL A 167 5.95 6.98 -2.16
CA VAL A 167 6.11 5.84 -1.27
C VAL A 167 7.08 4.90 -1.96
N SER A 168 8.34 4.91 -1.53
CA SER A 168 9.22 3.75 -1.69
C SER A 168 8.73 2.70 -0.69
N GLY A 169 7.52 2.20 -0.93
CA GLY A 169 7.11 0.92 -0.40
C GLY A 169 8.03 -0.07 -1.08
N SER A 170 8.88 -0.72 -0.30
CA SER A 170 9.68 -1.84 -0.78
C SER A 170 8.71 -2.84 -1.41
N SER A 171 8.58 -2.82 -2.74
CA SER A 171 7.89 -3.83 -3.52
C SER A 171 8.64 -5.13 -3.29
N GLY A 172 8.19 -5.88 -2.30
CA GLY A 172 8.81 -7.10 -1.84
C GLY A 172 7.82 -8.23 -2.02
N GLU A 173 8.36 -9.42 -2.27
CA GLU A 173 7.58 -10.64 -2.27
C GLU A 173 7.41 -11.13 -0.82
N LYS A 174 6.24 -11.70 -0.52
CA LYS A 174 5.95 -12.28 0.78
C LYS A 174 5.37 -13.68 0.60
N LYS A 175 6.09 -14.67 1.13
CA LYS A 175 5.55 -16.00 1.32
C LYS A 175 4.51 -15.96 2.43
N ILE A 176 3.28 -16.36 2.11
CA ILE A 176 2.19 -16.60 3.04
C ILE A 176 1.91 -18.11 3.07
#